data_AF-A0A7K3DXV8-F1
#
_entry.id   AF-A0A7K3DXV8-F1
#
_cell.length_a   1.000
_cell.length_b   1.000
_cell.length_c   1.000
_cell.angle_alpha   90.00
_cell.angle_beta   90.00
_cell.angle_gamma   90.00
#
_symmetry.space_group_name_H-M   'P 1'
#
loop_
_entity.id
_entity.type
_entity.pdbx_description
1 polymer ?
#
loop_
_entity_poly.entity_id
_entity_poly.type
_entity_poly.pdbx_seq_one_letter_code
_entity_poly.pdbx_strand_id
1 'polypeptide(L)'
;MPAPLVLDSDPGIDDAVALQYLLGTGLWDLRAYTTVGGNVPAAQTFRNGRALARAFGIDADVSVHRGAGRPLTRLPYAAAGEFHGATGLGAEQLPDSDVPEQQESSAQALLRLSRRHEGELTVCATGPLTNVALALSEDPGFARRVKRLVFMGGA
;
A
#
# COMPACT_ATOMS: atom_id res chain seq x y z
N MET A 1 -14.91 -15.99 -9.00
CA MET A 1 -14.00 -14.95 -9.54
C MET A 1 -13.16 -14.43 -8.38
N PRO A 2 -11.87 -14.09 -8.59
CA PRO A 2 -11.03 -13.55 -7.53
C PRO A 2 -11.64 -12.26 -6.95
N ALA A 3 -11.49 -12.04 -5.64
CA ALA A 3 -12.11 -10.89 -4.98
C ALA A 3 -11.24 -9.63 -5.11
N PRO A 4 -11.83 -8.43 -5.31
CA PRO A 4 -11.06 -7.20 -5.47
C PRO A 4 -10.35 -6.82 -4.17
N LEU A 5 -9.04 -6.56 -4.25
CA LEU A 5 -8.17 -6.22 -3.13
C LEU A 5 -7.36 -4.94 -3.42
N VAL A 6 -7.19 -4.10 -2.41
CA VAL A 6 -6.08 -3.13 -2.34
C VAL A 6 -5.13 -3.55 -1.22
N LEU A 7 -3.84 -3.57 -1.52
CA LEU A 7 -2.79 -3.68 -0.50
C LEU A 7 -2.29 -2.26 -0.16
N ASP A 8 -2.39 -1.85 1.10
CA ASP A 8 -1.86 -0.60 1.64
C ASP A 8 -0.68 -0.91 2.58
N SER A 9 0.55 -0.71 2.12
CA SER A 9 1.75 -1.12 2.86
C SER A 9 2.80 -0.02 2.96
N ASP A 10 3.82 -0.24 3.75
CA ASP A 10 5.04 0.57 3.84
C ASP A 10 6.26 -0.25 3.38
N PRO A 11 6.36 -0.58 2.07
CA PRO A 11 7.12 -1.72 1.57
C PRO A 11 8.47 -2.00 2.25
N GLY A 12 8.42 -2.98 3.15
CA GLY A 12 9.51 -3.67 3.83
C GLY A 12 9.72 -5.10 3.33
N ILE A 13 10.58 -5.86 4.02
CA ILE A 13 10.88 -7.27 3.71
C ILE A 13 9.62 -8.14 3.81
N ASP A 14 8.86 -7.99 4.88
CA ASP A 14 7.61 -8.70 5.13
C ASP A 14 6.49 -8.27 4.19
N ASP A 15 6.39 -6.99 3.84
CA ASP A 15 5.44 -6.52 2.82
C ASP A 15 5.71 -7.10 1.44
N ALA A 16 6.98 -7.28 1.07
CA ALA A 16 7.36 -7.94 -0.19
C ALA A 16 6.88 -9.40 -0.20
N VAL A 17 7.00 -10.11 0.93
CA VAL A 17 6.48 -11.47 1.09
C VAL A 17 4.94 -11.48 1.07
N ALA A 18 4.29 -10.51 1.71
CA ALA A 18 2.83 -10.38 1.70
C ALA A 18 2.29 -10.16 0.27
N LEU A 19 2.92 -9.28 -0.51
CA LEU A 19 2.58 -9.07 -1.91
C LEU A 19 2.74 -10.35 -2.72
N GLN A 20 3.88 -11.04 -2.59
CA GLN A 20 4.12 -12.31 -3.28
C GLN A 20 3.05 -13.36 -2.92
N TYR A 21 2.72 -13.48 -1.63
CA TYR A 21 1.70 -14.41 -1.15
C TYR A 21 0.33 -14.10 -1.75
N LEU A 22 -0.10 -12.84 -1.72
CA LEU A 22 -1.38 -12.41 -2.28
C LEU A 22 -1.49 -12.76 -3.77
N LEU A 23 -0.44 -12.46 -4.55
CA LEU A 23 -0.36 -12.78 -5.98
C LEU A 23 -0.38 -14.29 -6.24
N GLY A 24 0.35 -15.07 -5.44
CA GLY A 24 0.49 -16.52 -5.62
C GLY A 24 -0.76 -17.34 -5.29
N THR A 25 -1.69 -16.79 -4.48
CA THR A 25 -2.88 -17.54 -4.05
C THR A 25 -3.94 -17.72 -5.14
N GLY A 26 -3.98 -16.83 -6.14
CA GLY A 26 -5.06 -16.79 -7.14
C GLY A 26 -6.45 -16.42 -6.58
N LEU A 27 -6.55 -16.07 -5.29
CA LEU A 27 -7.81 -15.73 -4.63
C LEU A 27 -8.19 -14.26 -4.80
N TRP A 28 -7.21 -13.41 -5.11
CA TRP A 28 -7.34 -11.96 -5.10
C TRP A 28 -7.08 -11.35 -6.47
N ASP A 29 -7.86 -10.31 -6.77
CA ASP A 29 -7.69 -9.42 -7.90
C ASP A 29 -7.15 -8.10 -7.37
N LEU A 30 -5.82 -7.94 -7.42
CA LEU A 30 -5.13 -6.78 -6.86
C LEU A 30 -5.42 -5.54 -7.73
N ARG A 31 -6.29 -4.66 -7.25
CA ARG A 31 -6.77 -3.48 -7.99
C ARG A 31 -5.84 -2.28 -7.91
N ALA A 32 -5.06 -2.18 -6.84
CA ALA A 32 -4.02 -1.18 -6.68
C ALA A 32 -3.05 -1.61 -5.56
N TYR A 33 -1.84 -1.08 -5.64
CA TYR A 33 -0.85 -1.14 -4.57
C TYR A 33 -0.64 0.26 -4.01
N THR A 34 -1.09 0.52 -2.78
CA THR A 34 -0.94 1.83 -2.15
C THR A 34 0.19 1.78 -1.13
N THR A 35 0.98 2.87 -1.06
CA THR A 35 2.13 2.95 -0.16
C THR A 35 1.94 4.01 0.91
N VAL A 36 2.55 3.84 2.09
CA VAL A 36 2.58 4.80 3.20
C VAL A 36 4.01 4.88 3.78
N GLY A 37 4.35 5.98 4.48
CA GLY A 37 5.57 6.04 5.27
C GLY A 37 5.48 5.19 6.55
N GLY A 38 6.56 4.47 6.89
CA GLY A 38 6.58 3.55 8.04
C GLY A 38 7.96 2.90 8.27
N ASN A 39 8.21 1.76 7.63
CA ASN A 39 9.50 1.07 7.68
C ASN A 39 10.67 1.96 7.25
N VAL A 40 10.46 2.72 6.18
CA VAL A 40 11.38 3.75 5.66
C VAL A 40 10.59 5.03 5.32
N PRO A 41 11.24 6.17 5.01
CA PRO A 41 10.52 7.38 4.59
C PRO A 41 9.63 7.12 3.37
N ALA A 42 8.49 7.81 3.27
CA ALA A 42 7.48 7.50 2.24
C ALA A 42 7.98 7.60 0.79
N ALA A 43 9.00 8.42 0.53
CA ALA A 43 9.63 8.46 -0.79
C ALA A 43 10.30 7.13 -1.14
N GLN A 44 10.95 6.49 -0.16
CA GLN A 44 11.58 5.20 -0.32
C GLN A 44 10.55 4.07 -0.33
N THR A 45 9.52 4.09 0.53
CA THR A 45 8.48 3.05 0.52
C THR A 45 7.73 3.04 -0.82
N PHE A 46 7.44 4.21 -1.40
CA PHE A 46 6.85 4.32 -2.73
C PHE A 46 7.76 3.74 -3.82
N ARG A 47 9.06 4.06 -3.80
CA ARG A 47 10.04 3.49 -4.74
C ARG A 47 10.12 1.98 -4.61
N ASN A 48 10.16 1.45 -3.39
CA ASN A 48 10.15 0.01 -3.13
C ASN A 48 8.88 -0.64 -3.68
N GLY A 49 7.70 -0.03 -3.46
CA GLY A 49 6.43 -0.53 -3.98
C GLY A 49 6.42 -0.63 -5.51
N ARG A 50 6.95 0.39 -6.21
CA ARG A 50 7.12 0.37 -7.67
C ARG A 50 8.11 -0.69 -8.13
N ALA A 51 9.26 -0.77 -7.47
CA ALA A 51 10.29 -1.75 -7.80
C ALA A 51 9.81 -3.20 -7.59
N LEU A 52 9.04 -3.46 -6.53
CA LEU A 52 8.39 -4.75 -6.29
C LEU A 52 7.33 -5.06 -7.34
N ALA A 53 6.48 -4.09 -7.69
CA ALA A 53 5.48 -4.27 -8.74
C ALA A 53 6.14 -4.64 -10.08
N ARG A 54 7.26 -3.99 -10.43
CA ARG A 54 8.08 -4.35 -11.60
C ARG A 54 8.68 -5.75 -11.46
N ALA A 55 9.29 -6.06 -10.32
CA ALA A 55 9.95 -7.34 -10.09
C ALA A 55 8.98 -8.53 -10.20
N PHE A 56 7.72 -8.33 -9.79
CA PHE A 56 6.65 -9.33 -9.95
C PHE A 56 5.92 -9.26 -11.30
N GLY A 57 6.29 -8.33 -12.18
CA GLY A 57 5.71 -8.20 -13.52
C GLY A 57 4.26 -7.72 -13.54
N ILE A 58 3.85 -6.95 -12.53
CA ILE A 58 2.46 -6.47 -12.38
C ILE A 58 2.32 -4.95 -12.54
N ASP A 59 3.41 -4.20 -12.73
CA ASP A 59 3.40 -2.73 -12.76
C ASP A 59 2.67 -2.12 -13.96
N ALA A 60 2.47 -2.89 -15.03
CA ALA A 60 1.63 -2.48 -16.17
C ALA A 60 0.12 -2.55 -15.86
N ASP A 61 -0.30 -3.46 -14.98
CA ASP A 61 -1.71 -3.76 -14.71
C ASP A 61 -2.19 -3.23 -13.34
N VAL A 62 -1.28 -3.13 -12.37
CA VAL A 62 -1.54 -2.71 -10.99
C VAL A 62 -0.88 -1.37 -10.74
N SER A 63 -1.68 -0.32 -10.59
CA SER A 63 -1.17 1.01 -10.29
C SER A 63 -0.60 1.09 -8.87
N VAL A 64 0.60 1.65 -8.76
CA VAL A 64 1.25 1.95 -7.48
C VAL A 64 1.01 3.42 -7.13
N HIS A 65 0.46 3.69 -5.94
CA HIS A 65 0.14 5.04 -5.48
C HIS A 65 1.00 5.46 -4.30
N ARG A 66 1.42 6.73 -4.31
CA ARG A 66 2.17 7.37 -3.22
C ARG A 66 1.18 7.87 -2.16
N GLY A 67 1.40 7.52 -0.90
CA GLY A 67 0.55 7.94 0.21
C GLY A 67 1.23 8.88 1.20
N ALA A 68 0.70 8.89 2.41
CA ALA A 68 1.08 9.84 3.45
C ALA A 68 2.56 9.72 3.84
N GLY A 69 3.23 10.87 3.90
CA GLY A 69 4.64 10.98 4.28
C GLY A 69 4.93 10.91 5.77
N ARG A 70 3.90 11.08 6.60
CA ARG A 70 4.02 11.22 8.06
C ARG A 70 2.71 10.81 8.76
N PRO A 71 2.76 10.47 10.05
CA PRO A 71 1.55 10.28 10.86
C PRO A 71 0.67 11.55 10.91
N LEU A 72 -0.61 11.37 11.25
CA LEU A 72 -1.57 12.48 11.34
C LEU A 72 -1.16 13.54 12.38
N THR A 73 -0.74 13.11 13.57
CA THR A 73 -0.54 14.01 14.72
C THR A 73 0.80 13.88 15.44
N ARG A 74 1.48 12.72 15.36
CA ARG A 74 2.73 12.47 16.10
C ARG A 74 3.95 12.93 15.31
N LEU A 75 4.49 14.10 15.64
CA LEU A 75 5.70 14.67 15.05
C LEU A 75 6.71 15.11 16.14
N PRO A 76 8.03 14.99 15.91
CA PRO A 76 8.66 14.41 14.72
C PRO A 76 8.48 12.88 14.69
N TYR A 77 8.38 12.33 13.48
CA TYR A 77 8.34 10.90 13.24
C TYR A 77 9.69 10.45 12.69
N ALA A 78 10.20 9.33 13.20
CA ALA A 78 11.38 8.65 12.70
C ALA A 78 10.95 7.29 12.13
N ALA A 79 11.46 6.95 10.95
CA ALA A 79 11.19 5.67 10.32
C ALA A 79 11.90 4.53 11.03
N ALA A 80 11.37 3.31 10.91
CA ALA A 80 11.91 2.10 11.54
C ALA A 80 13.08 1.46 10.75
N GLY A 81 13.93 2.29 10.14
CA GLY A 81 14.95 1.84 9.18
C GLY A 81 15.99 0.85 9.74
N GLU A 82 16.14 0.79 11.07
CA GLU A 82 17.07 -0.13 11.73
C GLU A 82 16.75 -1.61 11.49
N PHE A 83 15.48 -1.96 11.25
CA PHE A 83 15.05 -3.37 11.10
C PHE A 83 14.97 -3.84 9.64
N HIS A 84 14.79 -2.92 8.68
CA HIS A 84 14.52 -3.26 7.27
C HIS A 84 15.70 -2.92 6.33
N GLY A 85 16.83 -2.46 6.89
CA GLY A 85 17.98 -1.98 6.12
C GLY A 85 17.75 -0.57 5.56
N ALA A 86 18.83 0.02 5.04
CA ALA A 86 18.83 1.43 4.63
C ALA A 86 17.79 1.77 3.54
N THR A 87 17.43 0.79 2.71
CA THR A 87 16.45 0.94 1.62
C THR A 87 15.08 0.36 1.97
N GLY A 88 14.94 -0.39 3.07
CA GLY A 88 13.69 -1.07 3.45
C GLY A 88 13.53 -2.50 2.92
N LEU A 89 14.37 -2.93 1.97
CA LEU A 89 14.33 -4.28 1.39
C LEU A 89 15.60 -5.09 1.72
N GLY A 90 16.15 -4.89 2.91
CA GLY A 90 17.40 -5.52 3.32
C GLY A 90 18.59 -5.02 2.48
N ALA A 91 19.30 -5.96 1.85
CA ALA A 91 20.43 -5.66 0.96
C ALA A 91 20.04 -5.56 -0.52
N GLU A 92 18.77 -5.83 -0.86
CA GLU A 92 18.32 -5.88 -2.24
C GLU A 92 18.22 -4.49 -2.87
N GLN A 93 18.62 -4.41 -4.13
CA GLN A 93 18.50 -3.22 -4.96
C GLN A 93 17.70 -3.56 -6.21
N LEU A 94 16.39 -3.39 -6.11
CA LEU A 94 15.49 -3.61 -7.23
C LEU A 94 15.44 -2.37 -8.13
N PRO A 95 15.42 -2.55 -9.48
CA PRO A 95 15.20 -1.43 -10.39
C PRO A 95 13.79 -0.87 -10.18
N ASP A 96 13.68 0.46 -10.24
CA ASP A 96 12.39 1.13 -10.18
C ASP A 96 11.55 0.80 -11.43
N SER A 97 10.22 0.97 -11.34
CA SER A 97 9.34 0.82 -12.50
C SER A 97 9.55 1.95 -13.51
N ASP A 98 9.37 1.66 -14.80
CA ASP A 98 9.37 2.67 -15.87
C ASP A 98 7.96 3.28 -16.08
N VAL A 99 6.93 2.72 -15.42
CA VAL A 99 5.54 3.18 -15.55
C VAL A 99 5.37 4.54 -14.86
N PRO A 100 4.81 5.57 -15.53
CA PRO A 100 4.66 6.90 -14.94
C PRO A 100 3.96 6.89 -13.57
N GLU A 101 4.46 7.72 -12.65
CA GLU A 101 3.85 7.89 -11.33
C GLU A 101 2.39 8.38 -11.46
N GLN A 102 1.52 7.82 -10.62
CA GLN A 102 0.14 8.27 -10.54
C GLN A 102 0.08 9.62 -9.81
N GLN A 103 -0.69 10.57 -10.36
CA GLN A 103 -0.95 11.84 -9.67
C GLN A 103 -1.92 11.66 -8.48
N GLU A 104 -2.75 10.64 -8.53
CA GLU A 104 -3.69 10.28 -7.47
C GLU A 104 -2.95 9.68 -6.26
N SER A 105 -3.20 10.22 -5.07
CA SER A 105 -2.63 9.71 -3.82
C SER A 105 -3.22 8.36 -3.40
N SER A 106 -2.54 7.64 -2.50
CA SER A 106 -3.05 6.39 -1.91
C SER A 106 -4.45 6.53 -1.32
N ALA A 107 -4.74 7.62 -0.58
CA ALA A 107 -6.06 7.85 0.01
C ALA A 107 -7.14 8.07 -1.06
N GLN A 108 -6.83 8.84 -2.11
CA GLN A 108 -7.75 9.06 -3.22
C GLN A 108 -8.00 7.77 -4.03
N ALA A 109 -6.96 6.96 -4.24
CA ALA A 109 -7.09 5.65 -4.88
C ALA A 109 -8.00 4.71 -4.07
N LEU A 110 -7.84 4.67 -2.74
CA LEU A 110 -8.74 3.93 -1.84
C LEU A 110 -10.19 4.41 -1.99
N LEU A 111 -10.43 5.72 -2.03
CA LEU A 111 -11.77 6.28 -2.23
C LEU A 111 -12.37 5.89 -3.57
N ARG A 112 -11.63 6.09 -4.67
CA ARG A 112 -12.06 5.75 -6.03
C ARG A 112 -12.40 4.26 -6.15
N LEU A 113 -11.53 3.40 -5.64
CA LEU A 113 -11.74 1.95 -5.69
C LEU A 113 -12.88 1.51 -4.78
N SER A 114 -13.07 2.14 -3.62
CA SER A 114 -14.22 1.85 -2.73
C SER A 114 -15.56 2.13 -3.42
N ARG A 115 -15.63 3.18 -4.25
CA ARG A 115 -16.84 3.52 -5.02
C ARG A 115 -17.04 2.57 -6.19
N ARG A 116 -15.96 2.15 -6.85
CA ARG A 116 -16.00 1.22 -7.99
C ARG A 116 -16.40 -0.19 -7.58
N HIS A 117 -16.01 -0.62 -6.38
CA HIS A 117 -16.19 -1.97 -5.85
C HIS A 117 -16.98 -1.96 -4.53
N GLU A 118 -18.03 -1.15 -4.48
CA GLU A 118 -18.87 -1.00 -3.28
C GLU A 118 -19.44 -2.34 -2.81
N GLY A 119 -19.27 -2.65 -1.51
CA GLY A 119 -19.70 -3.91 -0.91
C GLY A 119 -18.82 -5.11 -1.23
N GLU A 120 -17.80 -4.96 -2.08
CA GLU A 120 -16.92 -6.03 -2.53
C GLU A 120 -15.46 -5.84 -2.14
N LEU A 121 -14.96 -4.60 -2.12
CA LEU A 121 -13.56 -4.27 -1.93
C LEU A 121 -13.03 -4.74 -0.56
N THR A 122 -11.93 -5.48 -0.58
CA THR A 122 -11.11 -5.75 0.61
C THR A 122 -9.91 -4.81 0.61
N VAL A 123 -9.68 -4.13 1.73
CA VAL A 123 -8.45 -3.36 1.98
C VAL A 123 -7.60 -4.17 2.94
N CYS A 124 -6.41 -4.57 2.51
CA CYS A 124 -5.40 -5.21 3.34
C CYS A 124 -4.33 -4.18 3.66
N ALA A 125 -4.22 -3.78 4.92
CA ALA A 125 -3.28 -2.76 5.37
C ALA A 125 -2.17 -3.39 6.22
N THR A 126 -0.94 -3.38 5.74
CA THR A 126 0.22 -3.92 6.47
C THR A 126 1.12 -2.85 7.07
N GLY A 127 0.98 -1.60 6.62
CA GLY A 127 1.65 -0.44 7.21
C GLY A 127 0.76 0.42 8.12
N PRO A 128 1.26 1.59 8.56
CA PRO A 128 0.47 2.56 9.31
C PRO A 128 -0.84 2.94 8.61
N LEU A 129 -1.97 2.91 9.34
CA LEU A 129 -3.32 3.19 8.83
C LEU A 129 -3.57 4.66 8.40
N THR A 130 -2.52 5.44 8.14
CA THR A 130 -2.63 6.87 7.82
C THR A 130 -3.41 7.11 6.54
N ASN A 131 -3.18 6.32 5.48
CA ASN A 131 -3.93 6.45 4.22
C ASN A 131 -5.42 6.12 4.40
N VAL A 132 -5.71 5.05 5.14
CA VAL A 132 -7.09 4.65 5.50
C VAL A 132 -7.79 5.74 6.31
N ALA A 133 -7.10 6.32 7.29
CA ALA A 133 -7.64 7.40 8.12
C ALA A 133 -7.87 8.68 7.31
N LEU A 134 -6.99 9.02 6.36
CA LEU A 134 -7.18 10.14 5.45
C LEU A 134 -8.40 9.91 4.53
N ALA A 135 -8.54 8.72 3.96
CA ALA A 135 -9.71 8.36 3.15
C ALA A 135 -11.01 8.49 3.96
N LEU A 136 -11.04 7.98 5.20
CA LEU A 136 -12.18 8.13 6.12
C LEU A 136 -12.47 9.59 6.48
N SER A 137 -11.44 10.42 6.63
CA SER A 137 -11.58 11.84 6.97
C SER A 137 -12.17 12.64 5.81
N GLU A 138 -11.82 12.29 4.57
CA GLU A 138 -12.32 12.93 3.36
C GLU A 138 -13.76 12.47 3.01
N ASP A 139 -14.04 11.17 3.14
CA ASP A 139 -15.35 10.59 2.85
C ASP A 139 -15.69 9.49 3.87
N PRO A 140 -16.45 9.81 4.93
CA PRO A 140 -16.88 8.83 5.94
C PRO A 140 -17.69 7.66 5.37
N GLY A 141 -18.27 7.82 4.17
CA GLY A 141 -18.95 6.75 3.45
C GLY A 141 -18.00 5.61 3.03
N PHE A 142 -16.68 5.87 3.00
CA PHE A 142 -15.66 4.84 2.75
C PHE A 142 -15.82 3.62 3.67
N ALA A 143 -16.09 3.85 4.97
CA ALA A 143 -16.29 2.77 5.94
C ALA A 143 -17.47 1.85 5.59
N ARG A 144 -18.51 2.38 4.92
CA ARG A 144 -19.70 1.62 4.54
C ARG A 144 -19.51 0.86 3.22
N ARG A 145 -18.66 1.39 2.34
CA ARG A 145 -18.41 0.80 1.01
C ARG A 145 -17.39 -0.33 1.03
N VAL A 146 -16.38 -0.26 1.91
CA VAL A 146 -15.38 -1.31 2.07
C VAL A 146 -16.02 -2.54 2.70
N LYS A 147 -15.92 -3.69 2.03
CA LYS A 147 -16.45 -4.97 2.54
C LYS A 147 -15.71 -5.43 3.78
N ARG A 148 -14.38 -5.30 3.74
CA ARG A 148 -13.49 -5.77 4.80
C ARG A 148 -12.22 -4.94 4.84
N LEU A 149 -11.85 -4.50 6.04
CA LEU A 149 -10.51 -4.03 6.37
C LEU A 149 -9.80 -5.16 7.13
N VAL A 150 -8.70 -5.65 6.59
CA VAL A 150 -7.79 -6.58 7.28
C VAL A 150 -6.50 -5.81 7.53
N PHE A 151 -6.04 -5.72 8.78
CA PHE A 151 -4.82 -4.99 9.07
C PHE A 151 -3.87 -5.79 9.96
N MET A 152 -2.57 -5.54 9.76
CA MET A 152 -1.50 -6.00 10.64
C MET A 152 -1.18 -4.87 11.64
N GLY A 153 -1.34 -5.14 12.93
CA GLY A 153 -1.03 -4.19 14.00
C GLY A 153 -1.79 -4.43 15.31
N GLY A 154 -1.31 -3.81 16.40
CA GLY A 154 -1.86 -3.94 17.76
C GLY A 154 -1.01 -4.85 18.67
N ALA A 155 -1.03 -4.58 20.00
CA ALA A 155 -0.51 -5.43 21.07
C ALA A 155 -0.96 -4.90 22.44
#